data_AF-A0A7V4IJ56-F1
#
_entry.id   AF-A0A7V4IJ56-F1
#
_cell.length_a   1.000
_cell.length_b   1.000
_cell.length_c   1.000
_cell.angle_alpha   90.00
_cell.angle_beta   90.00
_cell.angle_gamma   90.00
#
_symmetry.space_group_name_H-M   'P 1'
#
loop_
_entity.id
_entity.type
_entity.pdbx_description
1 polymer ?
#
loop_
_entity_poly.entity_id
_entity_poly.type
_entity_poly.pdbx_seq_one_letter_code
_entity_poly.pdbx_strand_id
1 'polypeptide(L)'
;MRTIILRKYIYLLASVFGILFGIRAQATENLDGRVLLAVESGGAMYYVNGGERYCLQSPYETFQVMRGQSLGIRHEELSSYLEKGFPSRLDGRILLDIGSHGEAYYVNMSHSADYLGRPGSAFWVMAGKALGIKDEHLEKIPLFRQGCAYDYREKTFKTKKWINWNGRIIGQMNSFLDYAVERELKDKKVSYFYFSLDNDYWKNRKKAVHEGRIRVSGYLSGMTCAYSNTYFKGECVPEVDVRSISAFR
;
A
#
# COMPACT_ATOMS: atom_id res chain seq x y z
N MET A 1 75.59 9.83 2.51
CA MET A 1 74.91 10.91 1.74
C MET A 1 74.11 10.34 0.55
N ARG A 2 73.28 9.29 0.76
CA ARG A 2 72.56 8.57 -0.33
C ARG A 2 71.09 8.22 -0.03
N THR A 3 70.52 8.70 1.07
CA THR A 3 69.16 8.34 1.52
C THR A 3 68.12 9.46 1.41
N ILE A 4 68.50 10.65 0.93
CA ILE A 4 67.61 11.83 0.89
C ILE A 4 66.81 11.92 -0.42
N ILE A 5 67.22 11.24 -1.50
CA ILE A 5 66.60 11.40 -2.83
C ILE A 5 65.31 10.58 -3.00
N LEU A 6 65.14 9.44 -2.31
CA LEU A 6 63.93 8.61 -2.45
C LEU A 6 62.68 9.19 -1.76
N ARG A 7 62.83 10.08 -0.77
CA ARG A 7 61.68 10.68 -0.06
C ARG A 7 60.96 11.77 -0.85
N LYS A 8 61.60 12.40 -1.85
CA LYS A 8 60.97 13.45 -2.67
C LYS A 8 60.05 12.91 -3.76
N TYR A 9 60.25 11.69 -4.25
CA TYR A 9 59.42 11.10 -5.31
C TYR A 9 58.16 10.39 -4.80
N ILE A 10 58.13 10.00 -3.52
CA ILE A 10 56.96 9.38 -2.90
C ILE A 10 55.81 10.38 -2.75
N TYR A 11 56.10 11.65 -2.44
CA TYR A 11 55.08 12.70 -2.37
C TYR A 11 54.60 13.21 -3.74
N LEU A 12 55.39 13.00 -4.80
CA LEU A 12 55.04 13.40 -6.16
C LEU A 12 54.19 12.33 -6.89
N LEU A 13 54.29 11.06 -6.48
CA LEU A 13 53.37 10.00 -6.92
C LEU A 13 52.05 10.01 -6.14
N ALA A 14 52.05 10.47 -4.88
CA ALA A 14 50.82 10.61 -4.09
C ALA A 14 49.96 11.81 -4.54
N SER A 15 50.54 12.86 -5.14
CA SER A 15 49.77 14.02 -5.64
C SER A 15 49.10 13.79 -7.00
N VAL A 16 49.60 12.85 -7.81
CA VAL A 16 49.00 12.50 -9.12
C VAL A 16 47.92 11.40 -8.97
N PHE A 17 48.01 10.55 -7.94
CA PHE A 17 47.00 9.52 -7.69
C PHE A 17 45.72 10.06 -7.02
N GLY A 18 45.78 11.24 -6.40
CA GLY A 18 44.65 11.90 -5.75
C GLY A 18 43.65 12.59 -6.68
N ILE A 19 43.93 12.67 -7.99
CA ILE A 19 43.10 13.43 -8.95
C ILE A 19 42.31 12.50 -9.90
N LEU A 20 42.51 11.18 -9.82
CA LEU A 20 41.81 10.20 -10.69
C LEU A 20 40.61 9.49 -10.04
N PHE A 21 40.31 9.74 -8.77
CA PHE A 21 38.96 9.46 -8.25
C PHE A 21 38.03 10.60 -8.67
N GLY A 22 37.82 10.67 -9.99
CA GLY A 22 36.72 11.42 -10.55
C GLY A 22 35.45 11.00 -9.81
N ILE A 23 34.79 11.97 -9.20
CA ILE A 23 33.44 11.86 -8.70
C ILE A 23 32.64 11.25 -9.85
N ARG A 24 32.30 9.96 -9.76
CA ARG A 24 31.25 9.42 -10.62
C ARG A 24 30.05 10.27 -10.27
N ALA A 25 29.63 11.13 -11.21
CA ALA A 25 28.31 11.71 -11.19
C ALA A 25 27.37 10.53 -10.97
N GLN A 26 26.81 10.43 -9.76
CA GLN A 26 25.77 9.47 -9.50
C GLN A 26 24.65 9.92 -10.42
N ALA A 27 24.45 9.17 -11.51
CA ALA A 27 23.41 9.46 -12.48
C ALA A 27 22.15 9.77 -11.66
N THR A 28 21.57 10.95 -11.88
CA THR A 28 20.33 11.35 -11.24
C THR A 28 19.28 10.42 -11.80
N GLU A 29 19.19 9.23 -11.22
CA GLU A 29 18.36 8.17 -11.75
C GLU A 29 16.93 8.70 -11.73
N ASN A 30 16.24 8.63 -12.85
CA ASN A 30 14.83 9.02 -12.85
C ASN A 30 14.09 8.04 -11.94
N LEU A 31 13.70 8.52 -10.77
CA LEU A 31 12.97 7.77 -9.77
C LEU A 31 11.46 7.84 -9.99
N ASP A 32 11.00 8.67 -10.93
CA ASP A 32 9.59 8.80 -11.25
C ASP A 32 9.00 7.46 -11.72
N GLY A 33 7.87 7.11 -11.14
CA GLY A 33 7.20 5.85 -11.34
C GLY A 33 7.83 4.65 -10.62
N ARG A 34 8.94 4.78 -9.89
CA ARG A 34 9.56 3.67 -9.16
C ARG A 34 8.92 3.40 -7.81
N VAL A 35 8.98 2.14 -7.39
CA VAL A 35 8.79 1.75 -6.00
C VAL A 35 10.15 1.73 -5.32
N LEU A 36 10.26 2.36 -4.15
CA LEU A 36 11.49 2.53 -3.39
C LEU A 36 11.36 1.85 -2.02
N LEU A 37 12.45 1.26 -1.55
CA LEU A 37 12.60 0.67 -0.22
C LEU A 37 13.71 1.39 0.54
N ALA A 38 13.38 2.00 1.67
CA ALA A 38 14.36 2.60 2.58
C ALA A 38 15.17 1.50 3.27
N VAL A 39 16.41 1.29 2.85
CA VAL A 39 17.23 0.16 3.33
C VAL A 39 17.95 0.44 4.65
N GLU A 40 18.02 1.69 5.08
CA GLU A 40 18.70 2.13 6.30
C GLU A 40 17.71 2.37 7.46
N SER A 41 16.48 2.81 7.16
CA SER A 41 15.43 3.11 8.15
C SER A 41 14.26 2.11 8.11
N GLY A 42 14.52 0.87 8.49
CA GLY A 42 13.47 -0.09 8.86
C GLY A 42 12.60 -0.64 7.71
N GLY A 43 12.98 -0.42 6.45
CA GLY A 43 12.30 -1.02 5.30
C GLY A 43 11.02 -0.32 4.87
N ALA A 44 10.86 0.98 5.18
CA ALA A 44 9.71 1.74 4.70
C ALA A 44 9.68 1.81 3.17
N MET A 45 8.52 1.58 2.56
CA MET A 45 8.35 1.59 1.10
C MET A 45 7.53 2.76 0.60
N TYR A 46 7.86 3.20 -0.62
CA TYR A 46 7.24 4.36 -1.26
C TYR A 46 7.06 4.14 -2.76
N TYR A 47 5.98 4.66 -3.33
CA TYR A 47 5.83 4.85 -4.78
C TYR A 47 6.13 6.30 -5.13
N VAL A 48 6.96 6.55 -6.14
CA VAL A 48 7.30 7.92 -6.57
C VAL A 48 6.53 8.27 -7.83
N ASN A 49 5.87 9.42 -7.85
CA ASN A 49 5.20 9.94 -9.03
C ASN A 49 5.10 11.46 -8.98
N GLY A 50 5.37 12.12 -10.10
CA GLY A 50 5.27 13.59 -10.20
C GLY A 50 6.25 14.33 -9.29
N GLY A 51 7.39 13.72 -8.94
CA GLY A 51 8.37 14.29 -8.03
C GLY A 51 8.03 14.19 -6.54
N GLU A 52 6.93 13.52 -6.19
CA GLU A 52 6.56 13.23 -4.80
C GLU A 52 6.64 11.73 -4.52
N ARG A 53 6.89 11.35 -3.26
CA ARG A 53 6.79 9.97 -2.78
C ARG A 53 5.50 9.76 -2.00
N TYR A 54 4.87 8.63 -2.26
CA TYR A 54 3.62 8.18 -1.66
C TYR A 54 3.89 6.92 -0.86
N CYS A 55 3.26 6.78 0.29
CA CYS A 55 3.51 5.68 1.19
C CYS A 55 2.97 4.37 0.61
N LEU A 56 3.72 3.30 0.77
CA LEU A 56 3.40 1.97 0.25
C LEU A 56 3.80 0.90 1.27
N GLN A 57 3.53 1.13 2.55
CA GLN A 57 3.95 0.26 3.65
C GLN A 57 2.88 -0.79 3.99
N SER A 58 1.68 -0.68 3.40
CA SER A 58 0.58 -1.61 3.62
C SER A 58 -0.31 -1.78 2.38
N PRO A 59 -1.16 -2.83 2.34
CA PRO A 59 -2.24 -2.95 1.35
C PRO A 59 -3.15 -1.72 1.27
N TYR A 60 -3.41 -1.08 2.41
CA TYR A 60 -4.25 0.11 2.48
C TYR A 60 -3.59 1.31 1.76
N GLU A 61 -2.34 1.61 2.07
CA GLU A 61 -1.61 2.70 1.43
C GLU A 61 -1.40 2.42 -0.07
N THR A 62 -1.16 1.16 -0.43
CA THR A 62 -1.10 0.73 -1.84
C THR A 62 -2.42 0.99 -2.57
N PHE A 63 -3.56 0.72 -1.94
CA PHE A 63 -4.87 1.08 -2.51
C PHE A 63 -5.03 2.58 -2.70
N GLN A 64 -4.54 3.41 -1.77
CA GLN A 64 -4.60 4.87 -1.93
C GLN A 64 -3.72 5.35 -3.08
N VAL A 65 -2.53 4.76 -3.24
CA VAL A 65 -1.68 4.98 -4.42
C VAL A 65 -2.42 4.61 -5.70
N MET A 66 -3.00 3.41 -5.79
CA MET A 66 -3.78 2.99 -6.95
C MET A 66 -4.96 3.94 -7.21
N ARG A 67 -5.69 4.36 -6.18
CA ARG A 67 -6.85 5.26 -6.32
C ARG A 67 -6.48 6.66 -6.76
N GLY A 68 -5.38 7.20 -6.24
CA GLY A 68 -4.98 8.59 -6.45
C GLY A 68 -4.06 8.80 -7.65
N GLN A 69 -3.27 7.78 -8.02
CA GLN A 69 -2.18 7.91 -8.99
C GLN A 69 -2.41 7.12 -10.28
N SER A 70 -3.48 6.31 -10.37
CA SER A 70 -3.75 5.57 -11.60
C SER A 70 -4.19 6.49 -12.74
N LEU A 71 -3.72 6.16 -13.94
CA LEU A 71 -4.20 6.73 -15.19
C LEU A 71 -5.27 5.80 -15.79
N GLY A 72 -6.45 6.35 -16.10
CA GLY A 72 -7.47 5.60 -16.81
C GLY A 72 -7.02 5.29 -18.24
N ILE A 73 -7.19 4.04 -18.68
CA ILE A 73 -6.91 3.58 -20.04
C ILE A 73 -8.09 2.77 -20.58
N ARG A 74 -8.37 2.92 -21.88
CA ARG A 74 -9.42 2.14 -22.54
C ARG A 74 -9.00 0.68 -22.66
N HIS A 75 -9.96 -0.23 -22.51
CA HIS A 75 -9.73 -1.66 -22.58
C HIS A 75 -9.00 -2.10 -23.86
N GLU A 76 -9.40 -1.56 -25.02
CA GLU A 76 -8.79 -1.91 -26.31
C GLU A 76 -7.31 -1.47 -26.40
N GLU A 77 -6.99 -0.30 -25.85
CA GLU A 77 -5.63 0.25 -25.85
C GLU A 77 -4.74 -0.53 -24.87
N LEU A 78 -5.25 -0.80 -23.66
CA LEU A 78 -4.56 -1.60 -22.66
C LEU A 78 -4.25 -3.00 -23.20
N SER A 79 -5.23 -3.65 -23.82
CA SER A 79 -5.07 -4.98 -24.42
C SER A 79 -3.98 -4.97 -25.51
N SER A 80 -3.98 -3.95 -26.37
CA SER A 80 -2.92 -3.82 -27.39
C SER A 80 -1.54 -3.60 -26.77
N TYR A 81 -1.40 -2.90 -25.64
CA TYR A 81 -0.12 -2.71 -24.97
C TYR A 81 0.35 -3.95 -24.21
N LEU A 82 -0.56 -4.73 -23.62
CA LEU A 82 -0.22 -6.00 -22.98
C LEU A 82 0.39 -7.00 -23.98
N GLU A 83 -0.06 -6.99 -25.24
CA GLU A 83 0.48 -7.84 -26.30
C GLU A 83 1.80 -7.33 -26.90
N LYS A 84 1.90 -6.01 -27.13
CA LYS A 84 2.99 -5.42 -27.93
C LYS A 84 4.08 -4.76 -27.10
N GLY A 85 3.86 -4.58 -25.80
CA GLY A 85 4.67 -3.76 -24.92
C GLY A 85 4.11 -2.33 -24.77
N PHE A 86 4.40 -1.73 -23.62
CA PHE A 86 3.96 -0.39 -23.26
C PHE A 86 4.93 0.67 -23.81
N PRO A 87 4.45 1.84 -24.26
CA PRO A 87 5.33 2.94 -24.63
C PRO A 87 6.06 3.48 -23.40
N SER A 88 7.32 3.90 -23.54
CA SER A 88 8.18 4.33 -22.41
C SER A 88 7.61 5.48 -21.58
N ARG A 89 6.71 6.31 -22.17
CA ARG A 89 5.99 7.37 -21.44
C ARG A 89 5.09 6.83 -20.32
N LEU A 90 4.75 5.54 -20.35
CA LEU A 90 3.92 4.85 -19.36
C LEU A 90 4.76 4.06 -18.34
N ASP A 91 6.09 4.04 -18.47
CA ASP A 91 6.93 3.32 -17.52
C ASP A 91 6.73 3.86 -16.09
N GLY A 92 6.60 2.94 -15.14
CA GLY A 92 6.33 3.23 -13.74
C GLY A 92 4.94 3.80 -13.46
N ARG A 93 4.03 3.86 -14.45
CA ARG A 93 2.64 4.29 -14.23
C ARG A 93 1.77 3.14 -13.78
N ILE A 94 0.79 3.48 -12.96
CA ILE A 94 -0.32 2.57 -12.66
C ILE A 94 -1.44 2.89 -13.65
N LEU A 95 -1.93 1.88 -14.36
CA LEU A 95 -3.01 2.00 -15.32
C LEU A 95 -4.25 1.30 -14.77
N LEU A 96 -5.41 1.95 -14.92
CA LEU A 96 -6.72 1.41 -14.55
C LEU A 96 -7.55 1.22 -15.81
N ASP A 97 -7.99 -0.02 -16.06
CA ASP A 97 -8.90 -0.32 -17.15
C ASP A 97 -10.29 0.25 -16.84
N ILE A 98 -10.68 1.32 -17.54
CA ILE A 98 -11.98 1.97 -17.37
C ILE A 98 -13.07 1.40 -18.30
N GLY A 99 -12.70 0.48 -19.21
CA GLY A 99 -13.62 -0.15 -20.16
C GLY A 99 -14.07 -1.56 -19.76
N SER A 100 -13.50 -2.14 -18.69
CA SER A 100 -13.77 -3.50 -18.22
C SER A 100 -14.19 -3.50 -16.72
N HIS A 101 -13.63 -4.39 -15.90
CA HIS A 101 -13.98 -4.60 -14.50
C HIS A 101 -13.17 -3.74 -13.53
N GLY A 102 -12.40 -2.76 -14.02
CA GLY A 102 -11.55 -1.90 -13.18
C GLY A 102 -10.22 -2.58 -12.82
N GLU A 103 -9.71 -3.45 -13.68
CA GLU A 103 -8.41 -4.09 -13.53
C GLU A 103 -7.29 -3.04 -13.48
N ALA A 104 -6.33 -3.22 -12.57
CA ALA A 104 -5.20 -2.31 -12.41
C ALA A 104 -3.87 -2.99 -12.69
N TYR A 105 -2.95 -2.26 -13.34
CA TYR A 105 -1.65 -2.75 -13.77
C TYR A 105 -0.56 -1.74 -13.43
N TYR A 106 0.58 -2.20 -12.93
CA TYR A 106 1.79 -1.38 -12.79
C TYR A 106 2.71 -1.65 -13.96
N VAL A 107 2.97 -0.64 -14.79
CA VAL A 107 3.91 -0.73 -15.91
C VAL A 107 5.31 -0.59 -15.36
N ASN A 108 6.17 -1.59 -15.56
CA ASN A 108 7.56 -1.55 -15.12
C ASN A 108 8.48 -0.88 -16.16
N MET A 109 9.72 -0.60 -15.77
CA MET A 109 10.73 0.05 -16.63
C MET A 109 11.22 -0.82 -17.80
N SER A 110 10.69 -2.04 -17.96
CA SER A 110 10.97 -2.92 -19.09
C SER A 110 9.80 -2.97 -20.08
N HIS A 111 8.92 -1.96 -20.06
CA HIS A 111 7.79 -1.84 -20.98
C HIS A 111 6.77 -2.99 -20.90
N SER A 112 6.71 -3.67 -19.75
CA SER A 112 5.74 -4.71 -19.45
C SER A 112 4.94 -4.31 -18.21
N ALA A 113 3.81 -4.97 -17.96
CA ALA A 113 2.96 -4.60 -16.84
C ALA A 113 2.64 -5.80 -15.94
N ASP A 114 2.67 -5.54 -14.63
CA ASP A 114 2.31 -6.50 -13.60
C ASP A 114 0.87 -6.22 -13.15
N TYR A 115 0.01 -7.25 -13.19
CA TYR A 115 -1.36 -7.13 -12.72
C TYR A 115 -1.39 -6.95 -11.19
N LEU A 116 -2.06 -5.89 -10.72
CA LEU A 116 -2.11 -5.53 -9.31
C LEU A 116 -3.26 -6.22 -8.56
N GLY A 117 -4.33 -6.58 -9.25
CA GLY A 117 -5.49 -7.24 -8.65
C GLY A 117 -6.08 -6.45 -7.46
N ARG A 118 -6.37 -7.15 -6.37
CA ARG A 118 -6.91 -6.54 -5.14
C ARG A 118 -5.78 -5.87 -4.33
N PRO A 119 -6.09 -4.90 -3.46
CA PRO A 119 -5.10 -4.16 -2.65
C PRO A 119 -4.02 -5.00 -1.95
N GLY A 120 -4.41 -6.12 -1.33
CA GLY A 120 -3.46 -7.02 -0.68
C GLY A 120 -2.47 -7.67 -1.65
N SER A 121 -2.92 -8.06 -2.84
CA SER A 121 -2.06 -8.59 -3.90
C SER A 121 -1.17 -7.49 -4.49
N ALA A 122 -1.74 -6.31 -4.72
CA ALA A 122 -1.02 -5.16 -5.28
C ALA A 122 0.19 -4.77 -4.42
N PHE A 123 0.04 -4.78 -3.09
CA PHE A 123 1.12 -4.49 -2.16
C PHE A 123 2.32 -5.42 -2.41
N TRP A 124 2.10 -6.74 -2.45
CA TRP A 124 3.18 -7.69 -2.65
C TRP A 124 3.80 -7.61 -4.05
N VAL A 125 2.98 -7.35 -5.08
CA VAL A 125 3.49 -7.12 -6.45
C VAL A 125 4.41 -5.91 -6.48
N MET A 126 3.96 -4.77 -5.96
CA MET A 126 4.75 -3.52 -5.96
C MET A 126 5.98 -3.62 -5.05
N ALA A 127 5.87 -4.26 -3.89
CA ALA A 127 6.99 -4.54 -3.00
C ALA A 127 8.08 -5.37 -3.69
N GLY A 128 7.67 -6.37 -4.48
CA GLY A 128 8.59 -7.18 -5.28
C GLY A 128 9.33 -6.41 -6.39
N LYS A 129 8.90 -5.18 -6.70
CA LYS A 129 9.54 -4.28 -7.66
C LYS A 129 10.35 -3.16 -6.98
N ALA A 130 10.44 -3.17 -5.66
CA ALA A 130 11.06 -2.08 -4.92
C ALA A 130 12.59 -2.02 -5.14
N LEU A 131 13.07 -0.81 -5.38
CA LEU A 131 14.49 -0.49 -5.49
C LEU A 131 15.00 0.04 -4.15
N GLY A 132 16.09 -0.51 -3.64
CA GLY A 132 16.73 -0.02 -2.43
C GLY A 132 17.26 1.41 -2.59
N ILE A 133 16.94 2.30 -1.65
CA ILE A 133 17.41 3.68 -1.62
C ILE A 133 17.90 4.04 -0.21
N LYS A 134 18.97 4.85 -0.16
CA LYS A 134 19.50 5.43 1.08
C LYS A 134 18.62 6.56 1.57
N ASP A 135 18.61 6.77 2.87
CA ASP A 135 17.76 7.79 3.50
C ASP A 135 18.12 9.20 2.99
N GLU A 136 19.42 9.50 2.82
CA GLU A 136 19.92 10.78 2.29
C GLU A 136 19.38 11.15 0.90
N HIS A 137 19.00 10.17 0.09
CA HIS A 137 18.45 10.37 -1.25
C HIS A 137 16.93 10.37 -1.24
N LEU A 138 16.34 9.51 -0.41
CA LEU A 138 14.90 9.45 -0.21
C LEU A 138 14.35 10.76 0.37
N GLU A 139 15.08 11.41 1.28
CA GLU A 139 14.72 12.70 1.88
C GLU A 139 14.65 13.85 0.86
N LYS A 140 15.34 13.73 -0.28
CA LYS A 140 15.28 14.71 -1.37
C LYS A 140 13.98 14.63 -2.18
N ILE A 141 13.18 13.57 -1.96
CA ILE A 141 11.88 13.39 -2.60
C ILE A 141 10.80 13.82 -1.60
N PRO A 142 10.09 14.93 -1.86
CA PRO A 142 9.00 15.39 -1.02
C PRO A 142 7.98 14.27 -0.75
N LEU A 143 7.62 14.09 0.52
CA LEU A 143 6.53 13.21 0.89
C LEU A 143 5.22 13.87 0.46
N PHE A 144 4.36 13.12 -0.24
CA PHE A 144 3.05 13.59 -0.65
C PHE A 144 2.31 14.17 0.56
N ARG A 145 1.65 15.33 0.37
CA ARG A 145 1.11 16.22 1.41
C ARG A 145 0.32 15.52 2.53
N GLN A 146 -0.24 14.35 2.27
CA GLN A 146 -1.02 13.56 3.22
C GLN A 146 -0.16 12.77 4.24
N GLY A 147 1.14 12.60 4.01
CA GLY A 147 2.08 11.89 4.89
C GLY A 147 1.93 10.36 4.91
N CYS A 148 2.85 9.65 5.58
CA CYS A 148 2.79 8.19 5.83
C CYS A 148 2.10 7.81 7.14
N ALA A 149 1.28 8.71 7.63
CA ALA A 149 0.49 8.50 8.82
C ALA A 149 -0.90 9.06 8.53
N TYR A 150 -1.68 8.34 7.73
CA TYR A 150 -3.11 8.42 7.95
C TYR A 150 -3.41 7.67 9.23
N ASP A 151 -3.69 8.45 10.26
CA ASP A 151 -4.04 8.03 11.60
C ASP A 151 -5.27 7.11 11.57
N TYR A 152 -5.02 5.82 11.33
CA TYR A 152 -5.91 4.72 11.66
C TYR A 152 -5.92 4.59 13.18
N ARG A 153 -6.44 5.60 13.88
CA ARG A 153 -6.79 5.48 15.30
C ARG A 153 -8.03 4.61 15.36
N GLU A 154 -7.85 3.30 15.28
CA GLU A 154 -8.75 2.36 15.95
C GLU A 154 -8.85 2.85 17.39
N LYS A 155 -9.94 3.55 17.69
CA LYS A 155 -10.16 4.03 19.05
C LYS A 155 -10.66 2.83 19.83
N THR A 156 -9.76 2.12 20.49
CA THR A 156 -10.16 1.05 21.38
C THR A 156 -10.96 1.63 22.54
N PHE A 157 -12.17 1.11 22.75
CA PHE A 157 -12.97 1.50 23.91
C PHE A 157 -12.39 0.86 25.17
N LYS A 158 -12.12 1.67 26.20
CA LYS A 158 -11.69 1.17 27.53
C LYS A 158 -12.72 0.21 28.12
N THR A 159 -14.01 0.44 27.85
CA THR A 159 -15.12 -0.42 28.27
C THR A 159 -15.75 -1.08 27.05
N LYS A 160 -15.67 -2.41 26.99
CA LYS A 160 -16.25 -3.23 25.93
C LYS A 160 -17.74 -3.46 26.19
N LYS A 161 -18.61 -3.05 25.25
CA LYS A 161 -20.07 -3.24 25.34
C LYS A 161 -20.51 -4.46 24.55
N TRP A 162 -21.26 -5.37 25.17
CA TRP A 162 -21.82 -6.52 24.47
C TRP A 162 -22.93 -6.10 23.50
N ILE A 163 -22.93 -6.69 22.30
CA ILE A 163 -23.95 -6.50 21.27
C ILE A 163 -24.44 -7.82 20.71
N ASN A 164 -25.66 -7.79 20.20
CA ASN A 164 -26.28 -8.84 19.39
C ASN A 164 -26.95 -8.14 18.21
N TRP A 165 -26.27 -8.09 17.06
CA TRP A 165 -26.74 -7.35 15.90
C TRP A 165 -26.99 -8.27 14.71
N ASN A 166 -28.08 -7.99 13.99
CA ASN A 166 -28.35 -8.58 12.69
C ASN A 166 -27.93 -7.59 11.61
N GLY A 167 -27.39 -8.10 10.52
CA GLY A 167 -26.96 -7.29 9.39
C GLY A 167 -26.79 -8.10 8.12
N ARG A 168 -26.63 -7.39 7.01
CA ARG A 168 -26.25 -7.97 5.72
C ARG A 168 -24.79 -7.65 5.46
N ILE A 169 -24.00 -8.66 5.11
CA ILE A 169 -22.63 -8.46 4.64
C ILE A 169 -22.71 -7.70 3.31
N ILE A 170 -22.06 -6.54 3.28
CA ILE A 170 -22.00 -5.67 2.09
C ILE A 170 -20.61 -5.66 1.47
N GLY A 171 -19.60 -6.22 2.15
CA GLY A 171 -18.25 -6.30 1.64
C GLY A 171 -17.34 -7.19 2.47
N GLN A 172 -16.29 -7.70 1.82
CA GLN A 172 -15.17 -8.40 2.47
C GLN A 172 -13.85 -7.71 2.07
N MET A 173 -12.92 -7.56 3.01
CA MET A 173 -11.66 -6.82 2.85
C MET A 173 -10.44 -7.72 3.16
N ASN A 174 -9.24 -7.22 2.77
CA ASN A 174 -7.82 -7.60 3.03
C ASN A 174 -7.39 -9.07 3.23
N SER A 175 -8.28 -9.98 3.61
CA SER A 175 -8.01 -11.36 4.01
C SER A 175 -9.17 -12.34 3.77
N PHE A 176 -10.33 -11.88 3.24
CA PHE A 176 -11.63 -12.59 3.30
C PHE A 176 -12.14 -12.86 4.73
N LEU A 177 -11.45 -12.34 5.75
CA LEU A 177 -11.81 -12.46 7.16
C LEU A 177 -12.26 -11.13 7.76
N ASP A 178 -12.16 -10.04 7.00
CA ASP A 178 -12.61 -8.71 7.37
C ASP A 178 -13.94 -8.41 6.70
N TYR A 179 -14.96 -8.06 7.48
CA TYR A 179 -16.33 -7.96 7.01
C TYR A 179 -16.91 -6.58 7.24
N ALA A 180 -17.48 -6.01 6.19
CA ALA A 180 -18.31 -4.83 6.23
C ALA A 180 -19.79 -5.23 6.26
N VAL A 181 -20.54 -4.71 7.23
CA VAL A 181 -21.93 -5.10 7.47
C VAL A 181 -22.84 -3.88 7.56
N GLU A 182 -23.93 -3.89 6.80
CA GLU A 182 -25.05 -2.97 6.97
C GLU A 182 -26.03 -3.56 8.00
N ARG A 183 -26.39 -2.80 9.04
CA ARG A 183 -27.34 -3.25 10.05
C ARG A 183 -28.76 -3.29 9.49
N GLU A 184 -29.52 -4.33 9.86
CA GLU A 184 -30.94 -4.43 9.48
C GLU A 184 -31.79 -3.45 10.29
N LEU A 185 -31.54 -3.37 11.60
CA LEU A 185 -32.14 -2.37 12.46
C LEU A 185 -31.33 -1.09 12.36
N LYS A 186 -31.74 -0.22 11.42
CA LYS A 186 -31.19 1.12 11.26
C LYS A 186 -31.73 2.02 12.38
N ASP A 187 -30.95 2.19 13.44
CA ASP A 187 -31.10 3.38 14.29
C ASP A 187 -30.29 4.54 13.67
N LYS A 188 -30.68 5.79 13.93
CA LYS A 188 -30.01 6.97 13.34
C LYS A 188 -28.53 7.13 13.73
N LYS A 189 -27.99 6.29 14.63
CA LYS A 189 -26.64 6.46 15.20
C LYS A 189 -25.61 5.48 14.65
N VAL A 190 -26.01 4.26 14.29
CA VAL A 190 -25.09 3.23 13.76
C VAL A 190 -25.77 2.44 12.66
N SER A 191 -25.48 2.79 11.41
CA SER A 191 -26.01 2.11 10.21
C SER A 191 -25.15 0.92 9.77
N TYR A 192 -23.86 0.95 10.10
CA TYR A 192 -22.88 -0.03 9.68
C TYR A 192 -21.97 -0.45 10.83
N PHE A 193 -21.34 -1.61 10.71
CA PHE A 193 -20.26 -2.03 11.60
C PHE A 193 -19.25 -2.89 10.85
N TYR A 194 -18.08 -3.01 11.46
CA TYR A 194 -16.94 -3.75 10.95
C TYR A 194 -16.56 -4.86 11.93
N PHE A 195 -16.08 -5.99 11.42
CA PHE A 195 -15.39 -6.98 12.25
C PHE A 195 -14.35 -7.77 11.46
N SER A 196 -13.34 -8.27 12.18
CA SER A 196 -12.34 -9.21 11.66
C SER A 196 -12.42 -10.56 12.38
N LEU A 197 -12.35 -11.65 11.60
CA LEU A 197 -12.13 -13.01 12.10
C LEU A 197 -10.63 -13.37 12.10
N ASP A 198 -9.74 -12.42 11.84
CA ASP A 198 -8.30 -12.61 11.91
C ASP A 198 -7.72 -12.14 13.26
N ASN A 199 -8.14 -12.81 14.34
CA ASN A 199 -7.66 -12.53 15.69
C ASN A 199 -7.43 -13.81 16.50
N ASP A 200 -6.77 -13.68 17.65
CA ASP A 200 -6.40 -14.79 18.54
C ASP A 200 -7.56 -15.72 18.92
N TYR A 201 -8.77 -15.16 19.07
CA TYR A 201 -9.94 -15.96 19.41
C TYR A 201 -10.34 -16.94 18.31
N TRP A 202 -10.11 -16.56 17.04
CA TRP A 202 -10.44 -17.35 15.86
C TRP A 202 -9.26 -18.13 15.27
N LYS A 203 -8.02 -17.95 15.78
CA LYS A 203 -6.82 -18.65 15.26
C LYS A 203 -6.98 -20.17 15.16
N ASN A 204 -7.63 -20.80 16.14
CA ASN A 204 -7.81 -22.26 16.22
C ASN A 204 -9.26 -22.71 15.98
N ARG A 205 -10.11 -21.84 15.42
CA ARG A 205 -11.53 -22.14 15.15
C ARG A 205 -11.74 -22.25 13.65
N LYS A 206 -12.67 -23.13 13.23
CA LYS A 206 -13.10 -23.20 11.83
C LYS A 206 -13.79 -21.88 11.47
N LYS A 207 -13.13 -21.07 10.64
CA LYS A 207 -13.69 -19.83 10.08
C LYS A 207 -14.54 -20.22 8.87
N ALA A 208 -15.82 -19.90 8.89
CA ALA A 208 -16.65 -20.01 7.70
C ALA A 208 -16.62 -18.66 6.97
N VAL A 209 -16.57 -18.70 5.64
CA VAL A 209 -16.90 -17.50 4.85
C VAL A 209 -18.40 -17.31 4.98
N HIS A 210 -18.79 -16.15 5.48
CA HIS A 210 -20.20 -15.80 5.61
C HIS A 210 -20.61 -14.87 4.47
N GLU A 211 -21.80 -15.11 3.91
CA GLU A 211 -22.42 -14.26 2.91
C GLU A 211 -23.89 -14.02 3.29
N GLY A 212 -24.45 -12.93 2.76
CA GLY A 212 -25.87 -12.61 2.99
C GLY A 212 -26.14 -12.09 4.41
N ARG A 213 -27.25 -12.56 5.00
CA ARG A 213 -27.74 -12.07 6.30
C ARG A 213 -27.09 -12.85 7.44
N ILE A 214 -26.56 -12.11 8.41
CA ILE A 214 -25.83 -12.66 9.54
C ILE A 214 -26.32 -12.09 10.86
N ARG A 215 -26.19 -12.89 11.92
CA ARG A 215 -26.26 -12.45 13.30
C ARG A 215 -24.86 -12.49 13.89
N VAL A 216 -24.46 -11.39 14.51
CA VAL A 216 -23.16 -11.22 15.16
C VAL A 216 -23.37 -10.93 16.63
N SER A 217 -22.70 -11.70 17.48
CA SER A 217 -22.64 -11.52 18.92
C SER A 217 -21.20 -11.29 19.35
N GLY A 218 -20.95 -10.24 20.13
CA GLY A 218 -19.59 -9.89 20.50
C GLY A 218 -19.51 -8.60 21.29
N TYR A 219 -18.31 -8.04 21.35
CA TYR A 219 -18.05 -6.80 22.08
C TYR A 219 -17.71 -5.67 21.10
N LEU A 220 -18.29 -4.49 21.32
CA LEU A 220 -17.77 -3.28 20.71
C LEU A 220 -16.37 -3.01 21.26
N SER A 221 -15.38 -3.15 20.40
CA SER A 221 -13.96 -3.03 20.73
C SER A 221 -13.42 -1.65 20.41
N GLY A 222 -14.00 -0.97 19.41
CA GLY A 222 -13.60 0.38 19.07
C GLY A 222 -14.39 1.02 17.94
N MET A 223 -13.75 1.96 17.26
CA MET A 223 -14.25 2.55 16.01
C MET A 223 -13.20 2.43 14.92
N THR A 224 -13.64 1.98 13.76
CA THR A 224 -12.88 1.96 12.52
C THR A 224 -13.41 3.08 11.63
N CYS A 225 -12.57 4.06 11.30
CA CYS A 225 -12.96 5.13 10.39
C CYS A 225 -12.81 4.68 8.94
N ALA A 226 -13.91 4.72 8.19
CA ALA A 226 -13.91 4.33 6.81
C ALA A 226 -13.79 5.54 5.88
N TYR A 227 -13.17 5.35 4.72
CA TYR A 227 -12.94 6.41 3.74
C TYR A 227 -14.19 6.68 2.90
N SER A 228 -14.26 7.86 2.28
CA SER A 228 -15.39 8.34 1.45
C SER A 228 -15.78 7.37 0.32
N ASN A 229 -14.89 6.47 -0.06
CA ASN A 229 -15.06 5.44 -1.11
C ASN A 229 -15.15 3.99 -0.57
N THR A 230 -15.34 3.80 0.73
CA THR A 230 -15.55 2.45 1.32
C THR A 230 -17.02 2.05 1.32
N TYR A 231 -17.30 0.79 1.62
CA TYR A 231 -18.65 0.27 1.90
C TYR A 231 -19.46 1.12 2.89
N PHE A 232 -18.78 1.89 3.73
CA PHE A 232 -19.36 2.69 4.79
C PHE A 232 -19.49 4.18 4.44
N LYS A 233 -19.31 4.56 3.15
CA LYS A 233 -19.56 5.92 2.63
C LYS A 233 -18.82 7.05 3.36
N GLY A 234 -17.64 6.78 3.91
CA GLY A 234 -16.87 7.77 4.67
C GLY A 234 -17.21 7.88 6.16
N GLU A 235 -18.10 7.04 6.67
CA GLU A 235 -18.47 7.04 8.09
C GLU A 235 -17.46 6.24 8.93
N CYS A 236 -17.23 6.70 10.16
CA CYS A 236 -16.60 5.86 11.16
C CYS A 236 -17.61 4.87 11.74
N VAL A 237 -17.29 3.59 11.64
CA VAL A 237 -18.16 2.50 12.03
C VAL A 237 -17.62 1.82 13.27
N PRO A 238 -18.48 1.27 14.15
CA PRO A 238 -18.00 0.51 15.29
C PRO A 238 -17.33 -0.79 14.85
N GLU A 239 -16.27 -1.14 15.56
CA GLU A 239 -15.59 -2.42 15.43
C GLU A 239 -16.15 -3.41 16.46
N VAL A 240 -16.36 -4.66 16.03
CA VAL A 240 -16.88 -5.73 16.87
C VAL A 240 -15.86 -6.86 17.00
N ASP A 241 -15.42 -7.13 18.23
CA ASP A 241 -14.76 -8.37 18.62
C ASP A 241 -15.78 -9.52 18.64
N VAL A 242 -15.86 -10.26 17.53
CA VAL A 242 -16.86 -11.32 17.35
C VAL A 242 -16.58 -12.53 18.23
N ARG A 243 -17.58 -12.95 18.98
CA ARG A 243 -17.59 -14.19 19.77
C ARG A 243 -18.47 -15.28 19.16
N SER A 244 -19.51 -14.89 18.43
CA SER A 244 -20.37 -15.80 17.69
C SER A 244 -20.89 -15.13 16.42
N ILE A 245 -20.96 -15.89 15.34
CA ILE A 245 -21.52 -15.48 14.06
C ILE A 245 -22.34 -16.63 13.47
N SER A 246 -23.52 -16.33 12.96
CA SER A 246 -24.36 -17.29 12.24
C SER A 246 -25.04 -16.64 11.04
N ALA A 247 -25.09 -17.37 9.92
CA ALA A 247 -25.86 -16.96 8.76
C ALA A 247 -27.33 -17.40 8.93
N PHE A 248 -28.25 -16.61 8.39
CA PHE A 248 -29.67 -16.96 8.32
C PHE A 248 -30.29 -16.51 7.00
N ARG A 249 -31.42 -17.12 6.64
CA ARG A 249 -32.19 -16.77 5.43
C ARG A 249 -33.20 -15.66 5.75
#